data_AF-A0AAU2MRW9-F1
#
_entry.id   AF-A0AAU2MRW9-F1
#
_cell.length_a   1.000
_cell.length_b   1.000
_cell.length_c   1.000
_cell.angle_alpha   90.00
_cell.angle_beta   90.00
_cell.angle_gamma   90.00
#
_symmetry.space_group_name_H-M   'P 1'
#
loop_
_entity.id
_entity.type
_entity.pdbx_description
1 polymer ?
#
loop_
_entity_poly.entity_id
_entity_poly.type
_entity_poly.pdbx_seq_one_letter_code
_entity_poly.pdbx_strand_id
1 'polypeptide(L)'
;MSGLPHVLRTSWLRPFPLGGNRRPSGLIAAGLTIVLVVCGLLAVPSQASAAEPDPPRALPQNATANDAKWRPALDYDTDGCYSVPAIGPDGTIAQGLDHNGTTASAHCRDQSDLDNSNAYARQRCNSGWCVYLYDYYFEKDVATELWQDAGGHVHDWEHIAVWVQNDQAKWVSASQHGNYEIKAAGDVLWDGTHPKLVYHKDGASTHNFRFASSGDEPPENHYHRWIRSPLVSYNGFPRGLRDKLFAHDFDHATIAIKDSSYPGDLKGAMPFYVTTECKSNSQGGTTCSEIKNPMFPFDYSRDENSPGDPNPPVEPPEPPRPTDPLKVMVVGDSMTQGHEGDWTWRYRLWQWFRDQDVSVDFVGPYTGTMPPEAASAPQPPPLQGKQQPVTGPPRTSGGYAKGAEEFDSDHFAVWGRQAAQDKTLIREQVKKFKPDLLLVGLGFNDMGWFVSDANGTLASMKALVS
;
A
#
# COMPACT_ATOMS: atom_id res chain seq x y z
N MET A 1 44.63 -56.43 -1.48
CA MET A 1 45.72 -57.37 -1.13
C MET A 1 46.09 -57.16 0.32
N SER A 2 46.16 -58.27 1.09
CA SER A 2 46.68 -58.44 2.47
C SER A 2 45.98 -57.66 3.62
N GLY A 3 45.54 -58.26 4.74
CA GLY A 3 45.90 -59.56 5.30
C GLY A 3 44.95 -60.15 6.35
N LEU A 4 45.12 -61.45 6.54
CA LEU A 4 44.63 -62.40 7.56
C LEU A 4 45.45 -62.30 8.88
N PRO A 5 45.28 -63.17 9.91
CA PRO A 5 44.10 -63.76 10.61
C PRO A 5 44.19 -63.51 12.17
N HIS A 6 43.32 -63.91 13.12
CA HIS A 6 42.95 -65.27 13.59
C HIS A 6 42.01 -65.22 14.86
N VAL A 7 40.90 -66.02 14.85
CA VAL A 7 40.22 -66.90 15.89
C VAL A 7 39.83 -66.33 17.29
N LEU A 8 38.61 -66.52 17.87
CA LEU A 8 37.93 -67.74 18.38
C LEU A 8 36.42 -67.47 18.71
N ARG A 9 35.47 -68.29 18.21
CA ARG A 9 34.61 -69.31 18.93
C ARG A 9 33.76 -68.73 20.09
N THR A 10 32.43 -68.86 20.21
CA THR A 10 31.46 -70.01 20.24
C THR A 10 30.03 -69.42 20.38
N SER A 11 28.87 -70.04 20.15
CA SER A 11 28.40 -71.21 19.41
C SER A 11 26.85 -71.36 19.60
N TRP A 12 26.13 -71.73 18.53
CA TRP A 12 24.86 -72.52 18.42
C TRP A 12 23.52 -72.03 19.07
N LEU A 13 22.27 -72.34 18.65
CA LEU A 13 21.50 -72.91 17.51
C LEU A 13 20.00 -72.82 17.95
N ARG A 14 19.05 -72.21 17.20
CA ARG A 14 18.00 -72.81 16.30
C ARG A 14 16.88 -73.65 17.01
N PRO A 15 15.72 -74.00 16.36
CA PRO A 15 14.73 -73.24 15.54
C PRO A 15 13.21 -73.73 15.65
N PHE A 16 12.28 -73.09 14.88
CA PHE A 16 10.98 -73.58 14.31
C PHE A 16 9.69 -73.74 15.20
N PRO A 17 8.46 -73.99 14.67
CA PRO A 17 7.59 -73.16 13.78
C PRO A 17 6.06 -73.14 14.14
N LEU A 18 5.28 -72.34 13.36
CA LEU A 18 3.88 -72.43 12.87
C LEU A 18 2.77 -73.26 13.60
N GLY A 19 1.57 -72.66 13.69
CA GLY A 19 0.25 -73.29 13.93
C GLY A 19 -0.58 -72.45 14.92
N GLY A 20 -1.89 -72.22 14.84
CA GLY A 20 -3.01 -72.78 14.11
C GLY A 20 -4.29 -72.14 14.69
N ASN A 21 -5.40 -72.32 13.99
CA ASN A 21 -6.63 -71.51 14.03
C ASN A 21 -7.66 -71.94 15.13
N ARG A 22 -8.57 -71.00 15.46
CA ARG A 22 -9.99 -71.17 15.87
C ARG A 22 -10.42 -71.49 17.33
N ARG A 23 -11.48 -70.73 17.70
CA ARG A 23 -12.40 -70.79 18.87
C ARG A 23 -13.20 -72.11 18.96
N PRO A 24 -13.85 -72.34 20.12
CA PRO A 24 -15.32 -72.40 20.19
C PRO A 24 -15.87 -71.60 21.41
N SER A 25 -16.99 -70.84 21.35
CA SER A 25 -18.42 -71.23 21.42
C SER A 25 -18.71 -72.22 22.56
N GLY A 26 -19.57 -72.06 23.57
CA GLY A 26 -20.61 -71.11 23.97
C GLY A 26 -21.62 -71.85 24.87
N LEU A 27 -22.10 -71.19 25.94
CA LEU A 27 -23.39 -71.38 26.67
C LEU A 27 -23.64 -72.67 27.50
N ILE A 28 -23.87 -72.51 28.83
CA ILE A 28 -25.03 -73.08 29.57
C ILE A 28 -25.40 -72.13 30.74
N ALA A 29 -26.70 -71.92 30.92
CA ALA A 29 -27.37 -71.00 31.83
C ALA A 29 -27.67 -71.56 33.24
N ALA A 30 -27.90 -70.66 34.21
CA ALA A 30 -29.02 -70.64 35.18
C ALA A 30 -28.61 -70.14 36.58
N GLY A 31 -29.38 -69.19 37.14
CA GLY A 31 -29.42 -68.91 38.59
C GLY A 31 -29.46 -67.43 38.98
N LEU A 32 -30.67 -66.88 39.16
CA LEU A 32 -30.95 -65.56 39.72
C LEU A 32 -30.34 -65.36 41.12
N THR A 33 -29.77 -64.18 41.40
CA THR A 33 -30.08 -63.41 42.63
C THR A 33 -29.94 -61.92 42.33
N ILE A 34 -31.02 -61.22 42.66
CA ILE A 34 -31.31 -59.81 42.40
C ILE A 34 -30.46 -58.93 43.31
N VAL A 35 -29.63 -58.05 42.74
CA VAL A 35 -29.18 -56.83 43.41
C VAL A 35 -29.95 -55.67 42.78
N LEU A 36 -30.88 -55.12 43.55
CA LEU A 36 -31.53 -53.84 43.26
C LEU A 36 -30.46 -52.74 43.27
N VAL A 37 -29.90 -52.43 42.11
CA VAL A 37 -29.27 -51.13 41.87
C VAL A 37 -30.37 -50.24 41.30
N VAL A 38 -30.72 -49.23 42.08
CA VAL A 38 -31.64 -48.15 41.72
C VAL A 38 -31.22 -47.59 40.36
N CYS A 39 -32.04 -47.84 39.33
CA CYS A 39 -31.99 -47.09 38.08
C CYS A 39 -32.44 -45.65 38.38
N GLY A 40 -31.53 -44.84 38.92
CA GLY A 40 -31.60 -43.41 38.67
C GLY A 40 -31.28 -43.24 37.18
N LEU A 41 -32.30 -42.95 36.36
CA LEU A 41 -32.05 -42.20 35.15
C LEU A 41 -31.46 -40.86 35.60
N LEU A 42 -30.14 -40.80 35.72
CA LEU A 42 -29.44 -39.55 35.54
C LEU A 42 -29.60 -39.25 34.06
N ALA A 43 -30.64 -38.49 33.73
CA ALA A 43 -30.61 -37.68 32.53
C ALA A 43 -29.36 -36.79 32.70
N VAL A 44 -28.25 -37.22 32.12
CA VAL A 44 -27.10 -36.33 31.93
C VAL A 44 -27.68 -35.24 31.04
N PRO A 45 -27.81 -33.98 31.51
CA PRO A 45 -28.16 -32.92 30.60
C PRO A 45 -27.07 -32.95 29.53
N SER A 46 -27.44 -33.20 28.27
CA SER A 46 -26.56 -32.85 27.17
C SER A 46 -26.28 -31.37 27.35
N GLN A 47 -25.09 -31.02 27.83
CA GLN A 47 -24.61 -29.68 27.63
C GLN A 47 -24.62 -29.50 26.12
N ALA A 48 -25.55 -28.69 25.63
CA ALA A 48 -25.41 -28.18 24.28
C ALA A 48 -24.04 -27.51 24.27
N SER A 49 -23.10 -28.06 23.50
CA SER A 49 -21.89 -27.32 23.15
C SER A 49 -22.39 -25.96 22.64
N ALA A 50 -21.82 -24.87 23.15
CA ALA A 50 -22.06 -23.59 22.50
C ALA A 50 -21.69 -23.78 21.02
N ALA A 51 -22.54 -23.31 20.11
CA ALA A 51 -22.18 -23.32 18.71
C ALA A 51 -20.93 -22.44 18.56
N GLU A 52 -19.96 -22.90 17.79
CA GLU A 52 -18.81 -22.09 17.43
C GLU A 52 -19.29 -20.79 16.75
N PRO A 53 -18.64 -19.65 16.99
CA PRO A 53 -19.05 -18.39 16.40
C PRO A 53 -18.81 -18.41 14.89
N ASP A 54 -19.85 -18.14 14.09
CA ASP A 54 -19.69 -17.93 12.65
C ASP A 54 -18.87 -16.64 12.37
N PRO A 55 -18.07 -16.61 11.30
CA PRO A 55 -17.41 -15.38 10.87
C PRO A 55 -18.44 -14.31 10.47
N PRO A 56 -18.10 -13.01 10.60
CA PRO A 56 -19.00 -11.96 10.19
C PRO A 56 -19.28 -12.03 8.69
N ARG A 57 -20.39 -11.42 8.27
CA ARG A 57 -20.73 -11.31 6.85
C ARG A 57 -19.65 -10.54 6.09
N ALA A 58 -19.32 -11.00 4.88
CA ALA A 58 -18.35 -10.35 4.01
C ALA A 58 -18.72 -8.90 3.66
N LEU A 59 -17.69 -8.05 3.62
CA LEU A 59 -17.77 -6.74 2.99
C LEU A 59 -17.99 -6.89 1.48
N PRO A 60 -18.74 -5.97 0.84
CA PRO A 60 -18.83 -5.95 -0.61
C PRO A 60 -17.45 -5.66 -1.21
N GLN A 61 -17.17 -6.24 -2.39
CA GLN A 61 -15.96 -5.92 -3.13
C GLN A 61 -15.91 -4.41 -3.42
N ASN A 62 -14.79 -3.78 -3.05
CA ASN A 62 -14.51 -2.38 -3.33
C ASN A 62 -13.00 -2.21 -3.50
N ALA A 63 -12.51 -2.47 -4.72
CA ALA A 63 -11.09 -2.53 -5.01
C ALA A 63 -10.72 -1.79 -6.28
N THR A 64 -9.49 -1.27 -6.33
CA THR A 64 -8.97 -0.59 -7.52
C THR A 64 -8.83 -1.60 -8.66
N ALA A 65 -8.84 -1.13 -9.91
CA ALA A 65 -8.65 -2.01 -11.07
C ALA A 65 -7.33 -2.79 -10.99
N ASN A 66 -6.27 -2.17 -10.48
CA ASN A 66 -4.96 -2.80 -10.37
C ASN A 66 -4.91 -3.84 -9.24
N ASP A 67 -5.46 -3.53 -8.06
CA ASP A 67 -5.58 -4.53 -6.98
C ASP A 67 -6.40 -5.73 -7.45
N ALA A 68 -7.47 -5.50 -8.21
CA ALA A 68 -8.30 -6.56 -8.77
C ALA A 68 -7.59 -7.38 -9.87
N LYS A 69 -6.74 -6.74 -10.68
CA LYS A 69 -5.98 -7.36 -11.78
C LYS A 69 -4.95 -8.36 -11.27
N TRP A 70 -4.17 -8.00 -10.25
CA TRP A 70 -3.05 -8.81 -9.77
C TRP A 70 -3.41 -9.74 -8.59
N ARG A 71 -4.69 -9.76 -8.18
CA ARG A 71 -5.20 -10.56 -7.06
C ARG A 71 -4.82 -12.04 -7.23
N PRO A 72 -4.32 -12.73 -6.19
CA PRO A 72 -4.11 -14.17 -6.22
C PRO A 72 -5.36 -14.98 -6.53
N ALA A 73 -5.16 -16.13 -7.17
CA ALA A 73 -6.14 -17.17 -7.35
C ALA A 73 -5.80 -18.29 -6.35
N LEU A 74 -6.70 -18.55 -5.40
CA LEU A 74 -6.43 -19.43 -4.27
C LEU A 74 -7.07 -20.80 -4.42
N ASP A 75 -6.36 -21.80 -3.90
CA ASP A 75 -6.93 -23.04 -3.41
C ASP A 75 -6.58 -23.21 -1.93
N TYR A 76 -7.20 -24.19 -1.28
CA TYR A 76 -6.99 -24.52 0.11
C TYR A 76 -6.95 -26.04 0.19
N ASP A 77 -5.84 -26.60 0.67
CA ASP A 77 -5.73 -28.05 0.91
C ASP A 77 -6.76 -28.48 1.97
N THR A 78 -7.16 -29.75 1.98
CA THR A 78 -8.16 -30.28 2.92
C THR A 78 -7.79 -30.14 4.41
N ASP A 79 -6.54 -29.79 4.68
CA ASP A 79 -5.96 -29.64 6.01
C ASP A 79 -5.91 -28.18 6.51
N GLY A 80 -6.69 -27.27 5.93
CA GLY A 80 -6.80 -25.89 6.43
C GLY A 80 -8.20 -25.27 6.33
N CYS A 81 -8.38 -24.15 7.05
CA CYS A 81 -9.57 -23.32 6.97
C CYS A 81 -9.70 -22.59 5.63
N TYR A 82 -10.91 -22.15 5.29
CA TYR A 82 -11.09 -21.13 4.25
C TYR A 82 -10.79 -19.74 4.79
N SER A 83 -10.36 -18.84 3.90
CA SER A 83 -10.21 -17.44 4.28
C SER A 83 -11.58 -16.76 4.39
N VAL A 84 -11.87 -16.14 5.53
CA VAL A 84 -13.16 -15.54 5.85
C VAL A 84 -13.02 -14.04 6.19
N PRO A 85 -14.11 -13.27 6.32
CA PRO A 85 -14.05 -11.84 6.65
C PRO A 85 -13.57 -11.64 8.08
N ALA A 86 -12.55 -10.80 8.27
CA ALA A 86 -12.10 -10.39 9.60
C ALA A 86 -13.01 -9.32 10.23
N ILE A 87 -13.82 -8.63 9.42
CA ILE A 87 -14.76 -7.59 9.87
C ILE A 87 -16.01 -7.55 8.98
N GLY A 88 -17.17 -7.40 9.62
CA GLY A 88 -18.46 -7.26 8.95
C GLY A 88 -18.86 -5.82 8.62
N PRO A 89 -19.91 -5.62 7.79
CA PRO A 89 -20.46 -4.29 7.47
C PRO A 89 -20.97 -3.49 8.68
N ASP A 90 -21.34 -4.17 9.77
CA ASP A 90 -21.73 -3.59 11.07
C ASP A 90 -20.53 -3.29 11.98
N GLY A 91 -19.33 -3.65 11.52
CA GLY A 91 -18.08 -3.54 12.25
C GLY A 91 -17.83 -4.66 13.26
N THR A 92 -18.62 -5.74 13.26
CA THR A 92 -18.31 -6.93 14.08
C THR A 92 -16.99 -7.54 13.61
N ILE A 93 -16.03 -7.72 14.53
CA ILE A 93 -14.75 -8.37 14.24
C ILE A 93 -14.93 -9.89 14.42
N ALA A 94 -14.28 -10.68 13.56
CA ALA A 94 -14.27 -12.13 13.69
C ALA A 94 -13.68 -12.57 15.04
N GLN A 95 -14.35 -13.49 15.72
CA GLN A 95 -13.93 -13.96 17.04
C GLN A 95 -12.84 -15.02 16.97
N GLY A 96 -12.61 -15.60 15.79
CA GLY A 96 -11.74 -16.74 15.63
C GLY A 96 -12.33 -18.02 16.22
N LEU A 97 -11.58 -19.10 16.12
CA LEU A 97 -11.92 -20.42 16.62
C LEU A 97 -10.79 -20.95 17.51
N ASP A 98 -11.15 -21.78 18.48
CA ASP A 98 -10.14 -22.46 19.30
C ASP A 98 -9.30 -23.42 18.44
N HIS A 99 -8.00 -23.46 18.71
CA HIS A 99 -7.02 -24.32 18.04
C HIS A 99 -6.68 -25.56 18.88
N ASN A 100 -7.19 -25.68 20.10
CA ASN A 100 -6.88 -26.80 21.00
C ASN A 100 -7.81 -28.01 20.77
N GLY A 101 -7.21 -29.21 20.71
CA GLY A 101 -7.99 -30.46 20.64
C GLY A 101 -8.86 -30.60 19.37
N THR A 102 -8.62 -29.77 18.36
CA THR A 102 -9.33 -29.75 17.07
C THR A 102 -8.43 -30.29 15.95
N THR A 103 -9.02 -30.62 14.80
CA THR A 103 -8.28 -30.73 13.53
C THR A 103 -8.12 -29.35 12.90
N ALA A 104 -7.22 -29.25 11.92
CA ALA A 104 -6.89 -28.00 11.25
C ALA A 104 -8.07 -27.40 10.47
N SER A 105 -8.97 -28.23 9.91
CA SER A 105 -10.12 -27.78 9.12
C SER A 105 -11.48 -27.85 9.82
N ALA A 106 -11.55 -28.36 11.06
CA ALA A 106 -12.83 -28.49 11.75
C ALA A 106 -13.48 -27.11 12.00
N HIS A 107 -14.76 -27.00 11.68
CA HIS A 107 -15.61 -25.81 11.91
C HIS A 107 -15.25 -24.54 11.11
N CYS A 108 -14.34 -24.62 10.13
CA CYS A 108 -13.90 -23.46 9.34
C CYS A 108 -13.69 -23.75 7.84
N ARG A 109 -14.24 -24.87 7.37
CA ARG A 109 -14.09 -25.34 5.98
C ARG A 109 -15.43 -25.75 5.38
N ASP A 110 -16.55 -25.30 5.92
CA ASP A 110 -17.84 -25.57 5.30
C ASP A 110 -17.98 -24.76 4.01
N GLN A 111 -18.80 -25.23 3.07
CA GLN A 111 -19.03 -24.51 1.82
C GLN A 111 -19.53 -23.07 2.06
N SER A 112 -20.28 -22.85 3.14
CA SER A 112 -20.74 -21.53 3.58
C SER A 112 -19.60 -20.58 3.92
N ASP A 113 -18.50 -21.08 4.45
CA ASP A 113 -17.31 -20.27 4.77
C ASP A 113 -16.62 -19.82 3.48
N LEU A 114 -16.56 -20.71 2.48
CA LEU A 114 -16.02 -20.36 1.16
C LEU A 114 -16.88 -19.33 0.44
N ASP A 115 -18.21 -19.43 0.59
CA ASP A 115 -19.18 -18.47 0.05
C ASP A 115 -19.12 -17.11 0.75
N ASN A 116 -18.69 -17.08 2.00
CA ASN A 116 -18.50 -15.89 2.81
C ASN A 116 -17.01 -15.61 3.01
N SER A 117 -16.36 -15.04 1.99
CA SER A 117 -14.92 -14.73 2.02
C SER A 117 -14.63 -13.25 1.73
N ASN A 118 -13.49 -12.77 2.21
CA ASN A 118 -12.90 -11.50 1.80
C ASN A 118 -11.39 -11.64 1.59
N ALA A 119 -10.84 -10.76 0.76
CA ALA A 119 -9.41 -10.46 0.70
C ALA A 119 -9.22 -8.96 0.88
N TYR A 120 -8.06 -8.55 1.40
CA TYR A 120 -7.75 -7.14 1.64
C TYR A 120 -6.46 -6.78 0.91
N ALA A 121 -6.39 -5.61 0.27
CA ALA A 121 -5.21 -5.24 -0.52
C ALA A 121 -4.67 -3.85 -0.19
N ARG A 122 -3.36 -3.69 -0.30
CA ARG A 122 -2.69 -2.39 -0.33
C ARG A 122 -1.56 -2.39 -1.32
N GLN A 123 -1.57 -1.39 -2.19
CA GLN A 123 -0.55 -1.17 -3.19
C GLN A 123 0.42 -0.05 -2.80
N ARG A 124 1.63 -0.13 -3.36
CA ARG A 124 2.64 0.92 -3.33
C ARG A 124 3.40 0.95 -4.64
N CYS A 125 3.57 2.12 -5.22
CA CYS A 125 4.33 2.32 -6.45
C CYS A 125 5.45 3.33 -6.20
N ASN A 126 6.65 3.05 -6.66
CA ASN A 126 7.73 4.01 -6.78
C ASN A 126 8.89 3.43 -7.59
N SER A 127 9.77 4.29 -8.10
CA SER A 127 10.99 3.85 -8.81
C SER A 127 10.70 2.98 -10.05
N GLY A 128 9.53 3.18 -10.68
CA GLY A 128 9.07 2.39 -11.84
C GLY A 128 8.52 1.00 -11.51
N TRP A 129 8.36 0.67 -10.22
CA TRP A 129 7.80 -0.57 -9.71
C TRP A 129 6.52 -0.33 -8.95
N CYS A 130 5.63 -1.31 -8.94
CA CYS A 130 4.48 -1.38 -8.05
C CYS A 130 4.47 -2.73 -7.33
N VAL A 131 4.04 -2.74 -6.07
CA VAL A 131 3.75 -3.95 -5.32
C VAL A 131 2.29 -3.93 -4.89
N TYR A 132 1.62 -5.07 -5.04
CA TYR A 132 0.27 -5.32 -4.57
C TYR A 132 0.33 -6.37 -3.47
N LEU A 133 0.12 -5.96 -2.22
CA LEU A 133 0.12 -6.86 -1.07
C LEU A 133 -1.32 -7.21 -0.71
N TYR A 134 -1.60 -8.51 -0.62
CA TYR A 134 -2.92 -9.07 -0.32
C TYR A 134 -2.87 -9.78 1.02
N ASP A 135 -3.80 -9.48 1.92
CA ASP A 135 -4.00 -10.13 3.21
C ASP A 135 -5.25 -11.02 3.17
N TYR A 136 -5.14 -12.18 3.81
CA TYR A 136 -6.21 -13.16 4.02
C TYR A 136 -6.28 -13.54 5.49
N TYR A 137 -7.49 -13.56 6.05
CA TYR A 137 -7.74 -13.93 7.44
C TYR A 137 -8.31 -15.34 7.51
N PHE A 138 -7.82 -16.12 8.47
CA PHE A 138 -8.37 -17.42 8.84
C PHE A 138 -8.66 -17.45 10.32
N GLU A 139 -9.69 -18.21 10.70
CA GLU A 139 -10.21 -18.17 12.07
C GLU A 139 -9.32 -18.90 13.07
N LYS A 140 -8.37 -19.73 12.63
CA LYS A 140 -7.40 -20.37 13.51
C LYS A 140 -6.21 -20.91 12.73
N ASP A 141 -5.14 -21.17 13.45
CA ASP A 141 -4.02 -21.98 13.00
C ASP A 141 -3.70 -23.07 14.02
N VAL A 142 -3.71 -24.33 13.59
CA VAL A 142 -3.54 -25.50 14.46
C VAL A 142 -2.20 -26.16 14.21
N ALA A 143 -1.13 -25.81 14.94
CA ALA A 143 0.21 -26.41 14.74
C ALA A 143 0.23 -27.96 14.84
N THR A 144 -0.32 -28.55 15.91
CA THR A 144 -0.47 -30.02 16.04
C THR A 144 -1.92 -30.38 16.35
N GLU A 145 -2.55 -31.16 15.48
CA GLU A 145 -3.96 -31.55 15.62
C GLU A 145 -4.22 -32.43 16.85
N LEU A 146 -5.41 -32.29 17.45
CA LEU A 146 -5.91 -33.12 18.56
C LEU A 146 -5.09 -33.05 19.87
N TRP A 147 -4.14 -32.12 19.97
CA TRP A 147 -3.37 -31.85 21.18
C TRP A 147 -3.71 -30.47 21.76
N GLN A 148 -3.52 -30.31 23.07
CA GLN A 148 -3.65 -29.02 23.75
C GLN A 148 -2.31 -28.28 23.77
N ASP A 149 -2.35 -26.95 23.60
CA ASP A 149 -1.22 -26.03 23.71
C ASP A 149 -0.03 -26.35 22.79
N ALA A 150 -0.30 -26.90 21.61
CA ALA A 150 0.74 -27.38 20.70
C ALA A 150 1.34 -26.30 19.76
N GLY A 151 1.21 -25.02 20.13
CA GLY A 151 1.80 -23.89 19.38
C GLY A 151 0.93 -23.32 18.24
N GLY A 152 -0.39 -23.52 18.27
CA GLY A 152 -1.35 -22.84 17.39
C GLY A 152 -1.85 -21.50 17.94
N HIS A 153 -2.77 -20.83 17.23
CA HIS A 153 -3.39 -19.56 17.63
C HIS A 153 -4.82 -19.38 17.08
N VAL A 154 -5.62 -18.56 17.78
CA VAL A 154 -7.07 -18.32 17.55
C VAL A 154 -7.35 -17.40 16.35
N HIS A 155 -6.33 -17.00 15.59
CA HIS A 155 -6.45 -16.16 14.40
C HIS A 155 -5.28 -16.46 13.49
N ASP A 156 -5.43 -16.30 12.19
CA ASP A 156 -4.30 -16.35 11.26
C ASP A 156 -4.44 -15.26 10.20
N TRP A 157 -3.29 -14.71 9.80
CA TRP A 157 -3.18 -13.70 8.77
C TRP A 157 -2.01 -14.05 7.88
N GLU A 158 -2.30 -14.37 6.63
CA GLU A 158 -1.28 -14.67 5.62
C GLU A 158 -1.36 -13.68 4.47
N HIS A 159 -0.20 -13.42 3.85
CA HIS A 159 0.00 -12.35 2.90
C HIS A 159 0.69 -12.81 1.61
N ILE A 160 0.28 -12.23 0.49
CA ILE A 160 0.88 -12.48 -0.82
C ILE A 160 1.22 -11.14 -1.46
N ALA A 161 2.46 -10.96 -1.88
CA ALA A 161 2.91 -9.77 -2.61
C ALA A 161 3.13 -10.10 -4.10
N VAL A 162 2.61 -9.25 -4.99
CA VAL A 162 2.88 -9.32 -6.43
C VAL A 162 3.66 -8.08 -6.85
N TRP A 163 4.91 -8.26 -7.26
CA TRP A 163 5.78 -7.18 -7.74
C TRP A 163 5.67 -7.03 -9.25
N VAL A 164 5.30 -5.84 -9.69
CA VAL A 164 4.94 -5.52 -11.07
C VAL A 164 5.82 -4.39 -11.58
N GLN A 165 6.28 -4.54 -12.82
CA GLN A 165 7.01 -3.51 -13.56
C GLN A 165 6.47 -3.45 -14.99
N ASN A 166 6.19 -2.24 -15.50
CA ASN A 166 5.67 -2.03 -16.86
C ASN A 166 4.45 -2.89 -17.17
N ASP A 167 3.48 -2.93 -16.25
CA ASP A 167 2.24 -3.70 -16.36
C ASP A 167 2.44 -5.23 -16.51
N GLN A 168 3.56 -5.76 -16.00
CA GLN A 168 3.87 -7.19 -15.98
C GLN A 168 4.34 -7.61 -14.58
N ALA A 169 3.74 -8.66 -14.03
CA ALA A 169 4.25 -9.31 -12.84
C ALA A 169 5.66 -9.86 -13.11
N LYS A 170 6.60 -9.60 -12.19
CA LYS A 170 7.99 -10.06 -12.25
C LYS A 170 8.32 -11.01 -11.12
N TRP A 171 7.73 -10.80 -9.94
CA TRP A 171 7.94 -11.62 -8.76
C TRP A 171 6.65 -11.79 -7.98
N VAL A 172 6.52 -12.93 -7.30
CA VAL A 172 5.45 -13.20 -6.35
C VAL A 172 6.10 -13.69 -5.07
N SER A 173 5.64 -13.19 -3.93
CA SER A 173 6.13 -13.53 -2.61
C SER A 173 4.97 -14.03 -1.76
N ALA A 174 5.10 -15.20 -1.16
CA ALA A 174 4.09 -15.83 -0.33
C ALA A 174 4.61 -15.94 1.10
N SER A 175 3.84 -15.51 2.09
CA SER A 175 4.23 -15.58 3.50
C SER A 175 4.32 -17.02 4.00
N GLN A 176 5.35 -17.26 4.83
CA GLN A 176 5.65 -18.54 5.48
C GLN A 176 6.26 -18.28 6.85
N HIS A 177 5.47 -18.45 7.91
CA HIS A 177 5.94 -18.39 9.31
C HIS A 177 6.74 -17.10 9.62
N GLY A 178 6.24 -15.94 9.16
CA GLY A 178 6.89 -14.64 9.32
C GLY A 178 8.04 -14.34 8.33
N ASN A 179 8.30 -15.22 7.37
CA ASN A 179 9.18 -14.98 6.23
C ASN A 179 8.38 -14.99 4.92
N TYR A 180 9.07 -14.89 3.78
CA TYR A 180 8.45 -15.03 2.46
C TYR A 180 9.23 -16.04 1.60
N GLU A 181 8.52 -16.98 0.98
CA GLU A 181 9.01 -17.68 -0.21
C GLU A 181 8.80 -16.78 -1.42
N ILE A 182 9.85 -16.53 -2.20
CA ILE A 182 9.83 -15.58 -3.31
C ILE A 182 10.18 -16.31 -4.61
N LYS A 183 9.30 -16.21 -5.62
CA LYS A 183 9.53 -16.79 -6.95
C LYS A 183 9.47 -15.74 -8.03
N ALA A 184 10.31 -15.92 -9.05
CA ALA A 184 10.18 -15.17 -10.29
C ALA A 184 8.85 -15.56 -10.95
N ALA A 185 8.21 -14.62 -11.66
CA ALA A 185 6.90 -14.86 -12.26
C ALA A 185 6.88 -16.05 -13.25
N GLY A 186 8.02 -16.38 -13.86
CA GLY A 186 8.17 -17.53 -14.75
C GLY A 186 8.13 -18.89 -14.05
N ASP A 187 8.32 -18.92 -12.72
CA ASP A 187 8.30 -20.13 -11.89
C ASP A 187 6.97 -20.29 -11.12
N VAL A 188 5.99 -19.45 -11.44
CA VAL A 188 4.66 -19.42 -10.80
C VAL A 188 3.62 -19.88 -11.81
N LEU A 189 2.62 -20.65 -11.36
CA LEU A 189 1.44 -20.98 -12.17
C LEU A 189 0.41 -19.85 -12.08
N TRP A 190 -0.30 -19.58 -13.17
CA TRP A 190 -1.20 -18.42 -13.29
C TRP A 190 -2.59 -18.82 -13.82
N ASP A 191 -3.62 -18.10 -13.37
CA ASP A 191 -4.92 -17.96 -14.05
C ASP A 191 -5.02 -16.53 -14.58
N GLY A 192 -4.72 -16.31 -15.86
CA GLY A 192 -4.59 -14.95 -16.41
C GLY A 192 -3.47 -14.17 -15.71
N THR A 193 -3.82 -13.08 -15.02
CA THR A 193 -2.89 -12.24 -14.24
C THR A 193 -2.86 -12.60 -12.75
N HIS A 194 -3.54 -13.68 -12.36
CA HIS A 194 -3.70 -14.09 -10.98
C HIS A 194 -2.71 -15.23 -10.65
N PRO A 195 -1.71 -15.01 -9.76
CA PRO A 195 -0.81 -16.09 -9.38
C PRO A 195 -1.60 -17.14 -8.58
N LYS A 196 -1.33 -18.42 -8.82
CA LYS A 196 -1.97 -19.55 -8.16
C LYS A 196 -1.21 -19.93 -6.89
N LEU A 197 -1.89 -19.84 -5.75
CA LEU A 197 -1.33 -20.20 -4.44
C LEU A 197 -2.31 -21.09 -3.68
N VAL A 198 -1.76 -21.92 -2.79
CA VAL A 198 -2.52 -22.86 -1.98
C VAL A 198 -2.22 -22.58 -0.51
N TYR A 199 -3.28 -22.38 0.28
CA TYR A 199 -3.16 -22.36 1.74
C TYR A 199 -3.19 -23.79 2.27
N HIS A 200 -2.19 -24.17 3.06
CA HIS A 200 -2.02 -25.56 3.49
C HIS A 200 -1.33 -25.68 4.84
N LYS A 201 -1.34 -26.89 5.40
CA LYS A 201 -0.56 -27.25 6.58
C LYS A 201 0.90 -27.55 6.25
N ASP A 202 1.85 -26.84 6.88
CA ASP A 202 3.28 -27.08 6.68
C ASP A 202 3.82 -28.18 7.62
N GLY A 203 3.47 -29.43 7.29
CA GLY A 203 3.90 -30.59 8.05
C GLY A 203 3.44 -30.56 9.51
N ALA A 204 4.38 -30.57 10.45
CA ALA A 204 4.10 -30.49 11.89
C ALA A 204 4.11 -29.06 12.45
N SER A 205 4.26 -28.04 11.58
CA SER A 205 4.24 -26.62 11.94
C SER A 205 2.85 -26.02 11.70
N THR A 206 2.74 -24.69 11.75
CA THR A 206 1.57 -23.84 11.46
C THR A 206 1.18 -23.85 9.98
N HIS A 207 0.11 -23.17 9.58
CA HIS A 207 -0.25 -23.06 8.17
C HIS A 207 0.63 -22.02 7.45
N ASN A 208 0.65 -22.06 6.12
CA ASN A 208 1.19 -20.98 5.30
C ASN A 208 0.65 -21.06 3.85
N PHE A 209 1.08 -20.10 3.02
CA PHE A 209 0.94 -20.23 1.58
C PHE A 209 2.12 -20.98 0.94
N ARG A 210 1.78 -21.89 0.03
CA ARG A 210 2.70 -22.43 -0.98
C ARG A 210 2.29 -22.02 -2.39
N PHE A 211 3.27 -22.01 -3.28
CA PHE A 211 2.99 -21.89 -4.71
C PHE A 211 2.33 -23.16 -5.23
N ALA A 212 1.32 -23.00 -6.09
CA ALA A 212 0.66 -24.11 -6.74
C ALA A 212 1.61 -24.90 -7.66
N SER A 213 1.31 -26.18 -7.82
CA SER A 213 1.96 -27.14 -8.68
C SER A 213 0.95 -27.74 -9.67
N SER A 214 1.42 -28.56 -10.60
CA SER A 214 0.52 -29.30 -11.49
C SER A 214 -0.35 -30.34 -10.75
N GLY A 215 -0.04 -30.66 -9.50
CA GLY A 215 -0.82 -31.59 -8.67
C GLY A 215 -2.11 -30.98 -8.12
N ASP A 216 -2.21 -29.65 -8.12
CA ASP A 216 -3.34 -28.89 -7.56
C ASP A 216 -4.46 -28.67 -8.59
N GLU A 217 -4.53 -29.53 -9.62
CA GLU A 217 -5.55 -29.46 -10.67
C GLU A 217 -6.37 -30.77 -10.69
N PRO A 218 -7.69 -30.72 -10.41
CA PRO A 218 -8.44 -29.54 -9.97
C PRO A 218 -8.13 -29.16 -8.51
N PRO A 219 -8.39 -27.91 -8.11
CA PRO A 219 -8.35 -27.46 -6.72
C PRO A 219 -9.14 -28.34 -5.74
N GLU A 220 -8.68 -28.46 -4.49
CA GLU A 220 -9.27 -29.28 -3.41
C GLU A 220 -10.46 -28.63 -2.70
N ASN A 221 -10.72 -27.34 -2.91
CA ASN A 221 -11.87 -26.66 -2.33
C ASN A 221 -13.23 -27.20 -2.83
N HIS A 222 -14.31 -26.86 -2.12
CA HIS A 222 -15.68 -27.33 -2.38
C HIS A 222 -16.20 -27.09 -3.81
N TYR A 223 -15.61 -26.15 -4.55
CA TYR A 223 -16.00 -25.83 -5.93
C TYR A 223 -15.08 -26.43 -7.00
N HIS A 224 -13.98 -27.08 -6.61
CA HIS A 224 -12.98 -27.63 -7.52
C HIS A 224 -12.50 -26.64 -8.58
N ARG A 225 -12.36 -25.37 -8.18
CA ARG A 225 -11.91 -24.26 -9.04
C ARG A 225 -11.10 -23.26 -8.25
N TRP A 226 -10.25 -22.52 -8.94
CA TRP A 226 -9.47 -21.45 -8.33
C TRP A 226 -10.39 -20.32 -7.84
N ILE A 227 -10.24 -19.91 -6.59
CA ILE A 227 -11.10 -18.96 -5.90
C ILE A 227 -10.46 -17.58 -5.90
N ARG A 228 -11.29 -16.55 -6.12
CA ARG A 228 -10.92 -15.14 -5.98
C ARG A 228 -11.91 -14.48 -5.05
N SER A 229 -11.50 -14.28 -3.80
CA SER A 229 -12.36 -13.67 -2.79
C SER A 229 -12.74 -12.23 -3.18
N PRO A 230 -13.95 -11.76 -2.82
CA PRO A 230 -14.32 -10.36 -2.89
C PRO A 230 -13.24 -9.48 -2.21
N LEU A 231 -12.69 -8.55 -2.98
CA LEU A 231 -11.50 -7.78 -2.60
C LEU A 231 -11.86 -6.39 -2.07
N VAL A 232 -11.24 -5.97 -0.97
CA VAL A 232 -11.35 -4.62 -0.42
C VAL A 232 -9.97 -3.95 -0.43
N SER A 233 -9.80 -2.91 -1.24
CA SER A 233 -8.56 -2.13 -1.25
C SER A 233 -8.41 -1.31 0.03
N TYR A 234 -7.19 -0.86 0.33
CA TYR A 234 -6.85 -0.10 1.53
C TYR A 234 -7.75 1.12 1.74
N ASN A 235 -8.06 1.89 0.68
CA ASN A 235 -9.00 3.01 0.75
C ASN A 235 -10.42 2.63 0.28
N GLY A 236 -10.68 1.36 0.02
CA GLY A 236 -12.00 0.81 -0.31
C GLY A 236 -12.84 0.38 0.89
N PHE A 237 -12.29 0.37 2.09
CA PHE A 237 -13.06 0.06 3.29
C PHE A 237 -14.21 1.08 3.49
N PRO A 238 -15.42 0.63 3.87
CA PRO A 238 -16.44 1.53 4.37
C PRO A 238 -15.92 2.37 5.54
N ARG A 239 -16.45 3.59 5.67
CA ARG A 239 -15.98 4.59 6.64
C ARG A 239 -15.86 4.01 8.05
N GLY A 240 -14.67 4.13 8.64
CA GLY A 240 -14.37 3.73 10.01
C GLY A 240 -14.10 2.23 10.23
N LEU A 241 -14.41 1.37 9.26
CA LEU A 241 -14.19 -0.08 9.40
C LEU A 241 -12.71 -0.45 9.33
N ARG A 242 -11.93 0.20 8.46
CA ARG A 242 -10.48 0.00 8.38
C ARG A 242 -9.80 0.30 9.71
N ASP A 243 -10.07 1.47 10.26
CA ASP A 243 -9.44 1.93 11.50
C ASP A 243 -9.83 1.00 12.67
N LYS A 244 -11.09 0.52 12.69
CA LYS A 244 -11.55 -0.47 13.67
C LYS A 244 -10.83 -1.80 13.52
N LEU A 245 -10.70 -2.32 12.30
CA LEU A 245 -10.00 -3.59 12.03
C LEU A 245 -8.52 -3.50 12.41
N PHE A 246 -7.83 -2.43 12.00
CA PHE A 246 -6.40 -2.28 12.26
C PHE A 246 -6.05 -1.94 13.71
N ALA A 247 -7.02 -1.47 14.49
CA ALA A 247 -6.88 -1.27 15.93
C ALA A 247 -7.14 -2.54 16.74
N HIS A 248 -7.70 -3.60 16.14
CA HIS A 248 -7.94 -4.85 16.83
C HIS A 248 -6.65 -5.65 17.02
N ASP A 249 -6.54 -6.31 18.17
CA ASP A 249 -5.43 -7.18 18.51
C ASP A 249 -5.81 -8.61 18.15
N PHE A 250 -5.14 -9.18 17.14
CA PHE A 250 -5.34 -10.56 16.68
C PHE A 250 -4.28 -11.50 17.28
N ASP A 251 -3.83 -11.19 18.50
CA ASP A 251 -2.80 -11.90 19.24
C ASP A 251 -1.48 -12.02 18.45
N HIS A 252 -1.18 -13.23 17.98
CA HIS A 252 0.05 -13.56 17.27
C HIS A 252 -0.04 -13.29 15.76
N ALA A 253 -1.25 -13.13 15.22
CA ALA A 253 -1.47 -12.94 13.80
C ALA A 253 -1.41 -11.44 13.43
N THR A 254 -0.75 -11.11 12.33
CA THR A 254 -0.50 -9.72 11.95
C THR A 254 -1.01 -9.38 10.56
N ILE A 255 -1.88 -8.37 10.45
CA ILE A 255 -2.27 -7.78 9.17
C ILE A 255 -1.05 -7.09 8.54
N ALA A 256 -0.60 -7.50 7.35
CA ALA A 256 0.58 -6.92 6.71
C ALA A 256 0.28 -5.57 6.03
N ILE A 257 -0.95 -5.32 5.58
CA ILE A 257 -1.33 -4.06 4.94
C ILE A 257 -1.53 -2.90 5.93
N LYS A 258 -1.52 -3.15 7.25
CA LYS A 258 -1.70 -2.11 8.28
C LYS A 258 -0.50 -1.17 8.33
N ASP A 259 -0.74 0.11 8.65
CA ASP A 259 0.29 1.15 8.56
C ASP A 259 1.60 0.85 9.29
N SER A 260 1.54 0.19 10.47
CA SER A 260 2.72 -0.12 11.28
C SER A 260 3.55 -1.29 10.74
N SER A 261 2.93 -2.24 10.03
CA SER A 261 3.62 -3.42 9.50
C SER A 261 4.03 -3.25 8.04
N TYR A 262 3.25 -2.49 7.26
CA TYR A 262 3.35 -2.46 5.81
C TYR A 262 4.77 -2.22 5.25
N PRO A 263 5.56 -1.23 5.71
CA PRO A 263 6.92 -1.07 5.22
C PRO A 263 7.84 -2.28 5.51
N GLY A 264 7.65 -2.93 6.66
CA GLY A 264 8.41 -4.10 7.08
C GLY A 264 8.08 -5.32 6.22
N ASP A 265 6.78 -5.55 5.97
CA ASP A 265 6.32 -6.64 5.11
C ASP A 265 6.75 -6.48 3.66
N LEU A 266 6.67 -5.27 3.11
CA LEU A 266 7.21 -5.02 1.76
C LEU A 266 8.70 -5.29 1.67
N LYS A 267 9.46 -5.00 2.73
CA LYS A 267 10.89 -5.33 2.80
C LYS A 267 11.12 -6.84 2.91
N GLY A 268 10.30 -7.55 3.68
CA GLY A 268 10.36 -9.02 3.80
C GLY A 268 10.03 -9.72 2.48
N ALA A 269 9.05 -9.18 1.74
CA ALA A 269 8.60 -9.71 0.47
C ALA A 269 9.47 -9.30 -0.74
N MET A 270 10.46 -8.42 -0.56
CA MET A 270 11.31 -7.92 -1.65
C MET A 270 12.26 -9.02 -2.15
N PRO A 271 12.27 -9.38 -3.45
CA PRO A 271 13.30 -10.25 -4.00
C PRO A 271 14.69 -9.66 -3.77
N PHE A 272 15.67 -10.52 -3.45
CA PHE A 272 17.04 -10.11 -3.16
C PHE A 272 18.06 -10.99 -3.86
N TYR A 273 19.25 -10.45 -4.09
CA TYR A 273 20.43 -11.22 -4.45
C TYR A 273 21.44 -11.20 -3.29
N VAL A 274 22.21 -12.27 -3.17
CA VAL A 274 23.21 -12.40 -2.11
C VAL A 274 24.59 -12.03 -2.64
N THR A 275 25.29 -11.16 -1.92
CA THR A 275 26.72 -10.91 -2.11
C THR A 275 27.50 -11.35 -0.89
N THR A 276 28.74 -11.79 -1.08
CA THR A 276 29.63 -12.13 0.04
C THR A 276 30.58 -10.97 0.31
N GLU A 277 30.54 -10.41 1.51
CA GLU A 277 31.50 -9.41 1.96
C GLU A 277 32.47 -10.04 2.96
N CYS A 278 33.77 -9.89 2.73
CA CYS A 278 34.82 -10.41 3.61
C CYS A 278 35.61 -9.27 4.25
N LYS A 279 35.71 -9.30 5.58
CA LYS A 279 36.52 -8.36 6.37
C LYS A 279 37.70 -9.09 6.98
N SER A 280 38.91 -8.58 6.73
CA SER A 280 40.13 -9.05 7.38
C SER A 280 40.27 -8.38 8.74
N ASN A 281 40.57 -9.17 9.77
CA ASN A 281 40.90 -8.66 11.09
C ASN A 281 42.41 -8.35 11.19
N SER A 282 42.79 -7.59 12.20
CA SER A 282 44.18 -7.17 12.45
C SER A 282 45.13 -8.32 12.81
N GLN A 283 44.61 -9.54 12.97
CA GLN A 283 45.37 -10.76 13.31
C GLN A 283 45.54 -11.69 12.08
N GLY A 284 45.14 -11.26 10.88
CA GLY A 284 45.27 -12.03 9.64
C GLY A 284 44.14 -13.03 9.38
N GLY A 285 43.11 -13.08 10.22
CA GLY A 285 41.89 -13.85 9.97
C GLY A 285 40.92 -13.10 9.05
N THR A 286 40.21 -13.82 8.19
CA THR A 286 39.17 -13.25 7.32
C THR A 286 37.82 -13.78 7.75
N THR A 287 36.85 -12.88 8.01
CA THR A 287 35.47 -13.24 8.29
C THR A 287 34.60 -12.78 7.13
N CYS A 288 33.84 -13.69 6.52
CA CYS A 288 32.93 -13.39 5.45
C CYS A 288 31.48 -13.44 5.95
N SER A 289 30.62 -12.59 5.40
CA SER A 289 29.19 -12.56 5.69
C SER A 289 28.42 -12.39 4.39
N GLU A 290 27.29 -13.11 4.31
CA GLU A 290 26.34 -12.95 3.22
C GLU A 290 25.46 -11.72 3.47
N ILE A 291 25.36 -10.87 2.46
CA ILE A 291 24.54 -9.66 2.47
C ILE A 291 23.41 -9.85 1.47
N LYS A 292 22.17 -9.72 1.95
CA LYS A 292 20.97 -9.70 1.11
C LYS A 292 20.75 -8.28 0.59
N ASN A 293 20.83 -8.11 -0.72
CA ASN A 293 20.62 -6.82 -1.38
C ASN A 293 19.28 -6.83 -2.13
N PRO A 294 18.46 -5.77 -2.04
CA PRO A 294 17.21 -5.70 -2.79
C PRO A 294 17.50 -5.77 -4.30
N MET A 295 16.69 -6.54 -5.03
CA MET A 295 16.88 -6.79 -6.46
C MET A 295 16.71 -5.52 -7.30
N PHE A 296 15.94 -4.55 -6.81
CA PHE A 296 15.69 -3.26 -7.46
C PHE A 296 15.49 -2.15 -6.42
N PRO A 297 15.74 -0.88 -6.79
CA PRO A 297 15.44 0.26 -5.92
C PRO A 297 13.95 0.33 -5.62
N PHE A 298 13.60 0.43 -4.34
CA PHE A 298 12.23 0.60 -3.90
C PHE A 298 12.21 1.26 -2.51
N ASP A 299 11.41 2.31 -2.35
CA ASP A 299 11.22 2.98 -1.07
C ASP A 299 9.98 2.42 -0.37
N TYR A 300 10.18 1.69 0.72
CA TYR A 300 9.09 1.06 1.47
C TYR A 300 8.22 2.05 2.26
N SER A 301 8.59 3.33 2.30
CA SER A 301 7.90 4.40 3.03
C SER A 301 7.20 5.41 2.13
N ARG A 302 7.64 5.52 0.86
CA ARG A 302 7.08 6.45 -0.13
C ARG A 302 6.13 5.78 -1.11
N ASP A 303 5.08 6.49 -1.49
CA ASP A 303 4.20 6.12 -2.60
C ASP A 303 4.24 7.23 -3.67
N GLU A 304 4.37 6.84 -4.92
CA GLU A 304 4.41 7.68 -6.12
C GLU A 304 3.25 7.28 -7.04
N ASN A 305 2.09 7.87 -6.77
CA ASN A 305 0.89 7.77 -7.61
C ASN A 305 0.28 6.36 -7.73
N SER A 306 0.26 5.57 -6.66
CA SER A 306 -0.65 4.41 -6.65
C SER A 306 -2.08 4.93 -6.81
N PRO A 307 -2.93 4.33 -7.67
CA PRO A 307 -4.33 4.73 -7.84
C PRO A 307 -5.08 4.87 -6.52
N GLY A 308 -4.69 4.09 -5.50
CA GLY A 308 -4.90 4.33 -4.08
C GLY A 308 -6.35 4.15 -3.61
N ASP A 309 -7.30 4.79 -4.28
CA ASP A 309 -8.72 4.85 -4.00
C ASP A 309 -9.53 4.14 -5.10
N PRO A 310 -10.33 3.12 -4.79
CA PRO A 310 -11.24 2.51 -5.76
C PRO A 310 -12.40 3.42 -6.18
N ASN A 311 -12.70 4.45 -5.40
CA ASN A 311 -13.73 5.45 -5.67
C ASN A 311 -13.11 6.85 -5.66
N PRO A 312 -12.16 7.13 -6.57
CA PRO A 312 -11.60 8.48 -6.65
C PRO A 312 -12.76 9.46 -6.83
N PRO A 313 -12.67 10.68 -6.27
CA PRO A 313 -13.65 11.72 -6.56
C PRO A 313 -13.87 11.75 -8.07
N VAL A 314 -15.12 11.72 -8.50
CA VAL A 314 -15.44 11.91 -9.92
C VAL A 314 -14.91 13.29 -10.28
N GLU A 315 -13.72 13.34 -10.87
CA GLU A 315 -13.21 14.56 -11.46
C GLU A 315 -14.28 15.02 -12.46
N PRO A 316 -14.71 16.30 -12.41
CA PRO A 316 -15.56 16.83 -13.46
C PRO A 316 -14.92 16.47 -14.80
N PRO A 317 -15.69 16.07 -15.82
CA PRO A 317 -15.13 15.78 -17.13
C PRO A 317 -14.22 16.96 -17.51
N GLU A 318 -12.96 16.65 -17.80
CA GLU A 318 -11.98 17.65 -18.22
C GLU A 318 -12.65 18.49 -19.32
N PRO A 319 -12.85 19.80 -19.11
CA PRO A 319 -13.49 20.62 -20.12
C PRO A 319 -12.69 20.43 -21.43
N PRO A 320 -13.37 20.37 -22.58
CA PRO A 320 -12.67 20.21 -23.85
C PRO A 320 -11.54 21.22 -23.90
N ARG A 321 -10.30 20.73 -24.12
CA ARG A 321 -9.11 21.58 -24.22
C ARG A 321 -9.47 22.77 -25.11
N PRO A 322 -9.47 24.01 -24.57
CA PRO A 322 -9.79 25.17 -25.36
C PRO A 322 -8.87 25.19 -26.58
N THR A 323 -9.45 25.37 -27.77
CA THR A 323 -8.67 25.58 -29.00
C THR A 323 -7.95 26.93 -28.97
N ASP A 324 -8.36 27.81 -28.07
CA ASP A 324 -7.76 29.11 -27.83
C ASP A 324 -6.70 29.00 -26.72
N PRO A 325 -5.57 29.72 -26.83
CA PRO A 325 -4.53 29.74 -25.80
C PRO A 325 -5.10 30.22 -24.46
N LEU A 326 -4.68 29.58 -23.36
CA LEU A 326 -5.03 29.96 -22.00
C LEU A 326 -4.47 31.35 -21.70
N LYS A 327 -5.32 32.33 -21.40
CA LYS A 327 -4.90 33.69 -21.08
C LYS A 327 -4.47 33.79 -19.63
N VAL A 328 -3.18 34.01 -19.40
CA VAL A 328 -2.61 34.08 -18.06
C VAL A 328 -2.16 35.51 -17.77
N MET A 329 -2.74 36.15 -16.75
CA MET A 329 -2.26 37.46 -16.29
C MET A 329 -1.43 37.29 -15.03
N VAL A 330 -0.15 37.64 -15.12
CA VAL A 330 0.79 37.58 -14.00
C VAL A 330 0.80 38.92 -13.26
N VAL A 331 0.47 38.91 -11.97
CA VAL A 331 0.37 40.09 -11.09
C VAL A 331 1.46 40.01 -10.02
N GLY A 332 2.11 41.11 -9.68
CA GLY A 332 3.08 41.10 -8.57
C GLY A 332 3.99 42.32 -8.53
N ASP A 333 5.07 42.18 -7.76
CA ASP A 333 6.01 43.26 -7.46
C ASP A 333 7.33 43.16 -8.25
N SER A 334 8.42 43.66 -7.66
CA SER A 334 9.79 43.58 -8.16
C SER A 334 10.24 42.16 -8.54
N MET A 335 9.86 41.13 -7.77
CA MET A 335 10.26 39.75 -8.09
C MET A 335 9.59 39.25 -9.37
N THR A 336 8.40 39.76 -9.66
CA THR A 336 7.63 39.41 -10.85
C THR A 336 8.01 40.26 -12.05
N GLN A 337 8.22 41.56 -11.86
CA GLN A 337 8.61 42.45 -12.94
C GLN A 337 10.03 42.16 -13.44
N GLY A 338 10.99 41.93 -12.53
CA GLY A 338 12.41 41.78 -12.87
C GLY A 338 13.10 43.08 -13.27
N HIS A 339 14.41 43.02 -13.48
CA HIS A 339 15.25 44.12 -13.96
C HIS A 339 15.65 43.97 -15.43
N GLU A 340 16.08 45.07 -16.03
CA GLU A 340 16.62 45.07 -17.39
C GLU A 340 17.76 44.06 -17.54
N GLY A 341 17.63 43.20 -18.56
CA GLY A 341 18.59 42.15 -18.85
C GLY A 341 18.36 40.83 -18.09
N ASP A 342 17.30 40.72 -17.28
CA ASP A 342 16.99 39.48 -16.56
C ASP A 342 16.33 38.42 -17.45
N TRP A 343 16.67 37.16 -17.16
CA TRP A 343 15.81 36.02 -17.46
C TRP A 343 14.81 35.86 -16.32
N THR A 344 13.69 36.58 -16.40
CA THR A 344 12.68 36.54 -15.34
C THR A 344 12.11 35.13 -15.14
N TRP A 345 11.55 34.84 -13.96
CA TRP A 345 10.88 33.56 -13.76
C TRP A 345 9.66 33.38 -14.69
N ARG A 346 9.03 34.49 -15.12
CA ARG A 346 7.96 34.47 -16.13
C ARG A 346 8.47 33.93 -17.47
N TYR A 347 9.68 34.31 -17.86
CA TYR A 347 10.34 33.74 -19.04
C TYR A 347 10.53 32.22 -18.88
N ARG A 348 10.99 31.76 -17.71
CA ARG A 348 11.15 30.31 -17.45
C ARG A 348 9.82 29.55 -17.43
N LEU A 349 8.77 30.18 -16.90
CA LEU A 349 7.42 29.62 -16.93
C LEU A 349 6.90 29.50 -18.37
N TRP A 350 7.10 30.52 -19.21
CA TRP A 350 6.76 30.47 -20.62
C TRP A 350 7.54 29.38 -21.38
N GLN A 351 8.84 29.23 -21.13
CA GLN A 351 9.62 28.14 -21.71
C GLN A 351 9.03 26.78 -21.31
N TRP A 352 8.70 26.61 -20.02
CA TRP A 352 8.11 25.38 -19.54
C TRP A 352 6.76 25.08 -20.19
N PHE A 353 5.88 26.07 -20.36
CA PHE A 353 4.61 25.88 -21.09
C PHE A 353 4.84 25.44 -22.54
N ARG A 354 5.81 26.03 -23.24
CA ARG A 354 6.20 25.60 -24.60
C ARG A 354 6.72 24.16 -24.62
N ASP A 355 7.56 23.79 -23.67
CA ASP A 355 8.12 22.44 -23.56
C ASP A 355 7.06 21.37 -23.22
N GLN A 356 5.94 21.78 -22.62
CA GLN A 356 4.82 20.89 -22.26
C GLN A 356 3.65 20.94 -23.26
N ASP A 357 3.81 21.61 -24.41
CA ASP A 357 2.75 21.78 -25.43
C ASP A 357 1.46 22.41 -24.86
N VAL A 358 1.60 23.32 -23.89
CA VAL A 358 0.50 24.09 -23.31
C VAL A 358 0.40 25.43 -24.03
N SER A 359 -0.68 25.63 -24.78
CA SER A 359 -0.95 26.89 -25.47
C SER A 359 -1.35 27.97 -24.46
N VAL A 360 -0.49 28.99 -24.30
CA VAL A 360 -0.70 30.11 -23.37
C VAL A 360 -0.52 31.44 -24.09
N ASP A 361 -1.27 32.44 -23.63
CA ASP A 361 -1.18 33.86 -24.02
C ASP A 361 -1.00 34.64 -22.70
N PHE A 362 0.21 35.12 -22.42
CA PHE A 362 0.40 36.02 -21.30
C PHE A 362 -0.29 37.35 -21.63
N VAL A 363 -1.04 37.90 -20.67
CA VAL A 363 -1.82 39.13 -20.91
C VAL A 363 -1.62 40.13 -19.79
N GLY A 364 -1.60 41.41 -20.16
CA GLY A 364 -1.43 42.50 -19.21
C GLY A 364 -1.09 43.81 -19.90
N PRO A 365 -1.07 44.92 -19.15
CA PRO A 365 -0.78 46.23 -19.73
C PRO A 365 0.71 46.52 -19.95
N TYR A 366 1.62 45.69 -19.43
CA TYR A 366 3.05 45.93 -19.45
C TYR A 366 3.78 44.74 -20.07
N THR A 367 4.81 45.03 -20.86
CA THR A 367 5.67 43.99 -21.46
C THR A 367 7.09 44.04 -20.92
N GLY A 368 7.60 45.20 -20.49
CA GLY A 368 8.99 45.36 -20.08
C GLY A 368 9.27 45.29 -18.58
N THR A 369 10.55 45.11 -18.27
CA THR A 369 11.10 45.02 -16.91
C THR A 369 11.37 46.42 -16.32
N MET A 370 11.94 46.46 -15.11
CA MET A 370 12.39 47.70 -14.48
C MET A 370 13.67 48.22 -15.16
N PRO A 371 13.62 49.38 -15.86
CA PRO A 371 14.79 49.96 -16.51
C PRO A 371 15.83 50.47 -15.49
N PRO A 372 17.10 50.59 -15.88
CA PRO A 372 18.14 51.15 -15.03
C PRO A 372 17.78 52.58 -14.57
N GLU A 373 18.27 52.99 -13.42
CA GLU A 373 18.14 54.39 -13.00
C GLU A 373 18.89 55.30 -13.97
N ALA A 374 18.28 56.44 -14.31
CA ALA A 374 18.99 57.46 -15.05
C ALA A 374 20.16 57.97 -14.21
N ALA A 375 21.34 58.05 -14.81
CA ALA A 375 22.51 58.60 -14.14
C ALA A 375 22.19 60.00 -13.61
N SER A 376 22.29 60.16 -12.29
CA SER A 376 22.07 61.43 -11.61
C SER A 376 23.20 61.70 -10.65
N ALA A 377 23.48 62.99 -10.41
CA ALA A 377 24.46 63.37 -9.41
C ALA A 377 23.99 62.89 -8.01
N PRO A 378 24.91 62.46 -7.12
CA PRO A 378 24.56 62.00 -5.79
C PRO A 378 23.63 63.00 -5.08
N GLN A 379 22.44 62.54 -4.70
CA GLN A 379 21.51 63.35 -3.93
C GLN A 379 21.77 63.12 -2.43
N PRO A 380 21.60 64.14 -1.57
CA PRO A 380 21.62 63.96 -0.13
C PRO A 380 20.63 62.85 0.28
N PRO A 381 20.98 61.98 1.25
CA PRO A 381 20.07 60.96 1.73
C PRO A 381 18.72 61.57 2.15
N PRO A 382 17.59 60.90 1.87
CA PRO A 382 16.30 61.33 2.38
C PRO A 382 16.35 61.46 3.91
N LEU A 383 15.82 62.56 4.45
CA LEU A 383 15.66 62.71 5.89
C LEU A 383 14.73 61.60 6.42
N GLN A 384 15.09 60.99 7.55
CA GLN A 384 14.26 59.99 8.24
C GLN A 384 12.81 60.51 8.38
N GLY A 385 11.84 59.73 7.90
CA GLY A 385 10.42 60.07 7.97
C GLY A 385 9.84 60.77 6.74
N LYS A 386 10.63 61.09 5.70
CA LYS A 386 10.09 61.53 4.40
C LYS A 386 9.93 60.34 3.45
N GLN A 387 8.68 59.91 3.27
CA GLN A 387 8.31 58.96 2.22
C GLN A 387 8.51 59.66 0.86
N GLN A 388 9.34 59.12 -0.01
CA GLN A 388 9.37 59.61 -1.40
C GLN A 388 8.06 59.17 -2.07
N PRO A 389 7.22 60.10 -2.54
CA PRO A 389 6.05 59.73 -3.29
C PRO A 389 6.50 59.19 -4.65
N VAL A 390 6.28 57.90 -4.92
CA VAL A 390 6.41 57.35 -6.27
C VAL A 390 5.24 57.91 -7.09
N THR A 391 5.44 59.11 -7.62
CA THR A 391 4.46 59.81 -8.45
C THR A 391 4.94 59.76 -9.88
N GLY A 392 4.33 58.87 -10.66
CA GLY A 392 4.66 58.68 -12.07
C GLY A 392 4.02 57.40 -12.61
N PRO A 393 3.92 57.28 -13.95
CA PRO A 393 3.50 56.02 -14.56
C PRO A 393 4.48 54.90 -14.19
N PRO A 394 4.01 53.64 -14.09
CA PRO A 394 4.88 52.50 -13.82
C PRO A 394 6.05 52.39 -14.80
N ARG A 395 7.26 52.26 -14.26
CA ARG A 395 8.50 52.10 -15.04
C ARG A 395 8.57 50.67 -15.57
N THR A 396 8.27 50.50 -16.85
CA THR A 396 8.09 49.19 -17.51
C THR A 396 8.79 49.12 -18.87
N SER A 397 9.80 49.98 -19.08
CA SER A 397 10.51 50.11 -20.35
C SER A 397 11.80 49.31 -20.45
N GLY A 398 12.17 48.55 -19.40
CA GLY A 398 13.37 47.73 -19.41
C GLY A 398 13.25 46.53 -20.34
N GLY A 399 14.34 46.16 -21.02
CA GLY A 399 14.39 44.96 -21.86
C GLY A 399 14.63 43.67 -21.07
N TYR A 400 14.40 42.52 -21.70
CA TYR A 400 14.81 41.21 -21.16
C TYR A 400 16.25 40.87 -21.57
N ALA A 401 16.78 39.78 -21.01
CA ALA A 401 18.03 39.19 -21.46
C ALA A 401 18.05 38.91 -22.96
N LYS A 402 19.24 38.99 -23.57
CA LYS A 402 19.46 38.60 -24.97
C LYS A 402 19.10 37.12 -25.17
N GLY A 403 18.27 36.80 -26.17
CA GLY A 403 17.71 35.46 -26.40
C GLY A 403 16.26 35.28 -25.93
N ALA A 404 15.63 36.31 -25.35
CA ALA A 404 14.22 36.32 -24.97
C ALA A 404 13.33 37.04 -26.01
N GLU A 405 13.75 37.15 -27.27
CA GLU A 405 13.05 37.96 -28.28
C GLU A 405 11.66 37.40 -28.64
N GLU A 406 11.46 36.09 -28.48
CA GLU A 406 10.17 35.41 -28.69
C GLU A 406 9.29 35.38 -27.44
N PHE A 407 9.77 35.90 -26.30
CA PHE A 407 9.05 35.82 -25.04
C PHE A 407 7.76 36.65 -25.10
N ASP A 408 6.63 35.96 -25.06
CA ASP A 408 5.35 36.58 -24.74
C ASP A 408 5.43 37.14 -23.31
N SER A 409 5.54 38.45 -23.17
CA SER A 409 6.10 39.05 -21.95
C SER A 409 5.08 39.87 -21.16
N ASP A 410 3.83 39.88 -21.60
CA ASP A 410 2.76 40.67 -21.02
C ASP A 410 2.48 40.30 -19.55
N HIS A 411 2.29 41.32 -18.72
CA HIS A 411 2.06 41.14 -17.28
C HIS A 411 1.43 42.39 -16.65
N PHE A 412 0.96 42.24 -15.42
CA PHE A 412 0.46 43.31 -14.55
C PHE A 412 1.28 43.38 -13.26
N ALA A 413 2.61 43.42 -13.41
CA ALA A 413 3.53 43.51 -12.27
C ALA A 413 4.33 44.80 -12.28
N VAL A 414 4.51 45.42 -11.13
CA VAL A 414 5.22 46.70 -10.99
C VAL A 414 6.04 46.71 -9.72
N TRP A 415 7.30 47.13 -9.85
CA TRP A 415 8.27 47.18 -8.78
C TRP A 415 7.74 47.93 -7.56
N GLY A 416 7.77 47.26 -6.41
CA GLY A 416 7.32 47.82 -5.13
C GLY A 416 5.80 47.94 -4.97
N ARG A 417 5.01 47.53 -5.95
CA ARG A 417 3.55 47.54 -5.84
C ARG A 417 3.06 46.37 -4.99
N GLN A 418 2.07 46.64 -4.16
CA GLN A 418 1.53 45.70 -3.19
C GLN A 418 0.11 45.28 -3.57
N ALA A 419 -0.33 44.11 -3.12
CA ALA A 419 -1.70 43.61 -3.23
C ALA A 419 -2.73 44.61 -2.68
N ALA A 420 -2.36 45.37 -1.64
CA ALA A 420 -3.19 46.43 -1.07
C ALA A 420 -3.50 47.56 -2.08
N GLN A 421 -2.61 47.81 -3.04
CA GLN A 421 -2.81 48.75 -4.14
C GLN A 421 -3.50 48.05 -5.33
N ASP A 422 -3.03 46.86 -5.71
CA ASP A 422 -3.53 46.13 -6.88
C ASP A 422 -5.00 45.73 -6.75
N LYS A 423 -5.52 45.48 -5.54
CA LYS A 423 -6.96 45.19 -5.33
C LYS A 423 -7.89 46.28 -5.90
N THR A 424 -7.41 47.52 -6.00
CA THR A 424 -8.19 48.64 -6.55
C THR A 424 -8.03 48.81 -8.06
N LEU A 425 -7.00 48.20 -8.65
CA LEU A 425 -6.62 48.37 -10.06
C LEU A 425 -6.96 47.16 -10.92
N ILE A 426 -6.95 45.95 -10.32
CA ILE A 426 -7.04 44.68 -11.02
C ILE A 426 -8.33 44.51 -11.81
N ARG A 427 -9.46 45.02 -11.30
CA ARG A 427 -10.78 44.87 -11.92
C ARG A 427 -10.82 45.39 -13.35
N GLU A 428 -10.24 46.56 -13.60
CA GLU A 428 -10.20 47.14 -14.95
C GLU A 428 -9.24 46.37 -15.87
N GLN A 429 -8.16 45.80 -15.32
CA GLN A 429 -7.24 44.96 -16.11
C GLN A 429 -7.91 43.64 -16.50
N VAL A 430 -8.57 42.96 -15.56
CA VAL A 430 -9.31 41.72 -15.83
C VAL A 430 -10.41 41.97 -16.86
N LYS A 431 -11.15 43.08 -16.74
CA LYS A 431 -12.19 43.44 -17.71
C LYS A 431 -11.62 43.69 -19.12
N LYS A 432 -10.43 44.30 -19.22
CA LYS A 432 -9.78 44.65 -20.49
C LYS A 432 -9.13 43.44 -21.16
N PHE A 433 -8.32 42.69 -20.42
CA PHE A 433 -7.46 41.62 -20.95
C PHE A 433 -8.13 40.24 -20.88
N LYS A 434 -9.18 40.09 -20.08
CA LYS A 434 -9.98 38.86 -19.93
C LYS A 434 -9.09 37.62 -19.70
N PRO A 435 -8.24 37.62 -18.66
CA PRO A 435 -7.45 36.44 -18.32
C PRO A 435 -8.37 35.30 -17.87
N ASP A 436 -8.03 34.08 -18.26
CA ASP A 436 -8.61 32.84 -17.74
C ASP A 436 -7.99 32.46 -16.39
N LEU A 437 -6.73 32.85 -16.17
CA LEU A 437 -5.96 32.60 -14.94
C LEU A 437 -5.26 33.87 -14.46
N LEU A 438 -5.38 34.16 -13.16
CA LEU A 438 -4.56 35.17 -12.47
C LEU A 438 -3.46 34.47 -11.66
N LEU A 439 -2.20 34.77 -11.96
CA LEU A 439 -1.06 34.30 -11.18
C LEU A 439 -0.50 35.46 -10.34
N VAL A 440 -0.83 35.47 -9.05
CA VAL A 440 -0.50 36.59 -8.15
C VAL A 440 0.71 36.25 -7.28
N GLY A 441 1.83 36.96 -7.50
CA GLY A 441 3.03 36.87 -6.68
C GLY A 441 2.98 37.83 -5.50
N LEU A 442 2.93 37.29 -4.28
CA LEU A 442 3.08 38.03 -3.04
C LEU A 442 4.55 38.05 -2.60
N GLY A 443 4.99 39.18 -2.06
CA GLY A 443 6.36 39.41 -1.65
C GLY A 443 6.48 40.12 -0.30
N PHE A 444 7.71 40.47 0.06
CA PHE A 444 7.98 41.22 1.29
C PHE A 444 7.23 42.56 1.32
N ASN A 445 7.01 43.19 0.17
CA ASN A 445 6.31 44.47 0.07
C ASN A 445 4.87 44.42 0.58
N ASP A 446 4.22 43.25 0.55
CA ASP A 446 2.82 43.08 0.95
C ASP A 446 2.61 43.03 2.46
N MET A 447 3.67 42.79 3.24
CA MET A 447 3.66 42.74 4.70
C MET A 447 4.65 43.72 5.35
N GLY A 448 5.58 44.25 4.56
CA GLY A 448 6.60 45.20 4.97
C GLY A 448 6.15 46.65 4.86
N TRP A 449 7.04 47.58 5.23
CA TRP A 449 6.89 49.01 5.01
C TRP A 449 5.66 49.69 5.67
N PHE A 450 5.06 49.05 6.68
CA PHE A 450 3.90 49.56 7.45
C PHE A 450 2.65 49.88 6.62
N VAL A 451 2.53 49.34 5.40
CA VAL A 451 1.36 49.57 4.55
C VAL A 451 0.24 48.57 4.85
N SER A 452 0.59 47.34 5.23
CA SER A 452 -0.36 46.30 5.64
C SER A 452 0.29 45.34 6.64
N ASP A 453 -0.52 44.75 7.52
CA ASP A 453 -0.16 43.57 8.31
C ASP A 453 -0.70 42.29 7.65
N ALA A 454 -0.44 41.11 8.23
CA ALA A 454 -0.89 39.83 7.68
C ALA A 454 -2.41 39.76 7.45
N ASN A 455 -3.21 40.35 8.35
CA ASN A 455 -4.66 40.39 8.21
C ASN A 455 -5.10 41.33 7.08
N GLY A 456 -4.45 42.48 6.94
CA GLY A 456 -4.67 43.43 5.85
C GLY A 456 -4.26 42.86 4.49
N THR A 457 -3.20 42.04 4.42
CA THR A 457 -2.76 41.38 3.20
C THR A 457 -3.79 40.34 2.79
N LEU A 458 -4.28 39.53 3.74
CA LEU A 458 -5.35 38.58 3.51
C LEU A 458 -6.65 39.27 3.04
N ALA A 459 -7.03 40.39 3.66
CA ALA A 459 -8.20 41.18 3.25
C ALA A 459 -8.03 41.75 1.83
N SER A 460 -6.81 42.17 1.49
CA SER A 460 -6.49 42.69 0.15
C SER A 460 -6.56 41.59 -0.91
N MET A 461 -6.08 40.39 -0.60
CA MET A 461 -6.21 39.23 -1.49
C MET A 461 -7.66 38.80 -1.67
N LYS A 462 -8.46 38.78 -0.59
CA LYS A 462 -9.90 38.51 -0.70
C LYS A 462 -10.59 39.49 -1.64
N ALA A 463 -10.26 40.78 -1.54
CA ALA A 463 -10.80 41.81 -2.43
C ALA A 463 -10.28 41.69 -3.87
N LEU A 464 -9.06 41.20 -4.09
CA LEU A 464 -8.47 41.01 -5.41
C LEU A 464 -9.16 39.88 -6.18
N VAL A 465 -9.58 38.81 -5.48
CA VAL A 465 -10.22 37.63 -6.08
C VAL A 465 -11.76 37.65 -6.02
N SER A 466 -12.37 38.73 -5.51
CA SER A 466 -13.83 38.94 -5.47
C SER A 466 -14.28 39.89 -6.59
#